data_AF-A0A3N1KZW5-F1
#
_entry.id   AF-A0A3N1KZW5-F1
#
_cell.length_a   1.000
_cell.length_b   1.000
_cell.length_c   1.000
_cell.angle_alpha   90.00
_cell.angle_beta   90.00
_cell.angle_gamma   90.00
#
_symmetry.space_group_name_H-M   'P 1'
#
loop_
_entity.id
_entity.type
_entity.pdbx_description
1 polymer ?
#
loop_
_entity_poly.entity_id
_entity_poly.type
_entity_poly.pdbx_seq_one_letter_code
_entity_poly.pdbx_strand_id
1 'polypeptide(L)'
;MSAHDAGDSGILPPGMITPVQEQLLAIIYGPREEAAALFADWDANVDMTAMDDGCYRLYPLLYQRLRDVAPDHPFLGRLKGMFRRSYYRNNLLFGWACEILRRFRAEGIECIFLKGAALVQSTTMSAGFRPMADVDLLVRPADARRAMAVADARFRPVLDDPLLGDLHLELRHGYSVMDENRLEIDLHWRLAGTWAAGPDPDRPFWDTAERFELFGIPALTLAPTELLYHGIVHGIPRNPVPTIRWISDSLDILALEEERIDWQRLVDLAGRQEQRIVVRTALAYLRRKFSAPVPDFVLAALAVPYGPAEYATFALRARSWGAAVRIEEVRALLPGYLAIAAERLPGRRRIAFLPDDLATPAMRAWVRSLGLDLICEHAPQSPTGAAVRAAVLASSAWRQRFERSLDGLFRCDFQHVAQGSPPAQVYVSIRPAGDGKWAMRAFDTSLADWPTGAVVFRCNAAMAFLHPGILGVDDVLPTPMLSGWTGFPDAVPRLA
;
A
#
# COMPACT_ATOMS: atom_id res chain seq x y z
N MET A 1 -1.15 23.46 -6.91
CA MET A 1 -2.29 23.27 -5.98
C MET A 1 -1.75 22.94 -4.62
N SER A 2 -2.11 23.74 -3.63
CA SER A 2 -1.91 23.33 -2.23
C SER A 2 -2.81 22.11 -1.96
N ALA A 3 -2.47 21.24 -1.00
CA ALA A 3 -3.38 20.14 -0.63
C ALA A 3 -4.74 20.67 -0.10
N HIS A 4 -4.78 21.94 0.32
CA HIS A 4 -6.00 22.67 0.66
C HIS A 4 -6.99 22.75 -0.51
N ASP A 5 -6.51 22.84 -1.75
CA ASP A 5 -7.37 22.93 -2.96
C ASP A 5 -7.78 21.55 -3.52
N ALA A 6 -7.10 20.48 -3.10
CA ALA A 6 -7.29 19.14 -3.67
C ALA A 6 -8.59 18.46 -3.22
N GLY A 7 -9.09 18.80 -2.03
CA GLY A 7 -10.34 18.24 -1.50
C GLY A 7 -11.60 18.86 -2.09
N ASP A 8 -11.52 20.03 -2.74
CA ASP A 8 -12.69 20.88 -3.04
C ASP A 8 -13.20 20.75 -4.49
N SER A 9 -12.35 20.30 -5.41
CA SER A 9 -12.60 20.45 -6.85
C SER A 9 -13.17 19.20 -7.54
N GLY A 10 -13.31 18.07 -6.82
CA GLY A 10 -13.61 16.77 -7.44
C GLY A 10 -12.56 16.35 -8.48
N ILE A 11 -11.34 16.91 -8.38
CA ILE A 11 -10.19 16.60 -9.23
C ILE A 11 -9.35 15.55 -8.52
N LEU A 12 -9.17 14.41 -9.19
CA LEU A 12 -8.27 13.37 -8.72
C LEU A 12 -6.82 13.87 -8.77
N PRO A 13 -5.97 13.51 -7.79
CA PRO A 13 -4.53 13.70 -7.88
C PRO A 13 -3.94 13.36 -9.27
N PRO A 14 -3.01 14.18 -9.79
CA PRO A 14 -2.45 13.96 -11.13
C PRO A 14 -1.90 12.55 -11.30
N GLY A 15 -2.12 11.95 -12.48
CA GLY A 15 -1.60 10.62 -12.82
C GLY A 15 -2.35 9.44 -12.20
N MET A 16 -3.49 9.68 -11.54
CA MET A 16 -4.37 8.59 -11.06
C MET A 16 -5.18 7.94 -12.17
N ILE A 17 -5.69 8.75 -13.09
CA ILE A 17 -6.44 8.30 -14.26
C ILE A 17 -5.92 9.04 -15.49
N THR A 18 -5.82 8.34 -16.62
CA THR A 18 -5.46 8.94 -17.91
C THR A 18 -6.71 9.44 -18.63
N PRO A 19 -6.60 10.39 -19.58
CA PRO A 19 -7.73 10.81 -20.40
C PRO A 19 -8.39 9.64 -21.16
N VAL A 20 -7.58 8.71 -21.70
CA VAL A 20 -8.06 7.51 -22.42
C VAL A 20 -8.88 6.59 -21.51
N GLN A 21 -8.42 6.42 -20.26
CA GLN A 21 -9.12 5.66 -19.24
C GLN A 21 -10.46 6.30 -18.84
N GLU A 22 -10.50 7.63 -18.69
CA GLU A 22 -11.72 8.37 -18.37
C GLU A 22 -12.74 8.29 -19.52
N GLN A 23 -12.29 8.41 -20.78
CA GLN A 23 -13.14 8.21 -21.97
C GLN A 23 -13.73 6.79 -22.02
N LEU A 24 -12.92 5.77 -21.73
CA LEU A 24 -13.39 4.38 -21.67
C LEU A 24 -14.47 4.19 -20.60
N LEU A 25 -14.29 4.76 -19.41
CA LEU A 25 -15.32 4.74 -18.37
C LEU A 25 -16.59 5.49 -18.80
N ALA A 26 -16.47 6.63 -19.51
CA ALA A 26 -17.63 7.37 -20.01
C ALA A 26 -18.43 6.56 -21.06
N ILE A 27 -17.77 5.77 -21.90
CA ILE A 27 -18.45 4.85 -22.83
C ILE A 27 -19.25 3.79 -22.06
N ILE A 28 -18.64 3.21 -21.01
CA ILE A 28 -19.21 2.12 -20.22
C ILE A 28 -20.38 2.60 -19.36
N TYR A 29 -20.19 3.69 -18.60
CA TYR A 29 -21.09 4.17 -17.55
C TYR A 29 -21.87 5.43 -17.89
N GLY A 30 -21.56 6.11 -18.99
CA GLY A 30 -22.28 7.30 -19.44
C GLY A 30 -23.68 7.01 -19.98
N PRO A 31 -24.40 8.04 -20.46
CA PRO A 31 -25.74 7.91 -21.04
C PRO A 31 -25.76 6.90 -22.19
N ARG A 32 -26.85 6.12 -22.31
CA ARG A 32 -26.95 5.02 -23.28
C ARG A 32 -27.00 5.51 -24.72
N GLU A 33 -27.66 6.64 -24.92
CA GLU A 33 -27.84 7.36 -26.16
C GLU A 33 -26.54 7.96 -26.72
N GLU A 34 -25.57 8.29 -25.84
CA GLU A 34 -24.29 8.87 -26.24
C GLU A 34 -23.20 7.82 -26.50
N ALA A 35 -23.35 6.61 -25.95
CA ALA A 35 -22.30 5.60 -25.94
C ALA A 35 -21.82 5.18 -27.33
N ALA A 36 -22.70 5.13 -28.34
CA ALA A 36 -22.30 4.81 -29.71
C ALA A 36 -21.38 5.88 -30.33
N ALA A 37 -21.71 7.17 -30.12
CA ALA A 37 -20.92 8.28 -30.62
C ALA A 37 -19.58 8.40 -29.88
N LEU A 38 -19.60 8.28 -28.54
CA LEU A 38 -18.38 8.27 -27.72
C LEU A 38 -17.45 7.12 -28.10
N PHE A 39 -18.00 5.92 -28.34
CA PHE A 39 -17.20 4.78 -28.78
C PHE A 39 -16.59 5.00 -30.16
N ALA A 40 -17.36 5.51 -31.13
CA ALA A 40 -16.84 5.75 -32.48
C ALA A 40 -15.68 6.76 -32.50
N ASP A 41 -15.79 7.85 -31.72
CA ASP A 41 -14.69 8.83 -31.58
C ASP A 41 -13.46 8.21 -30.88
N TRP A 42 -13.68 7.46 -29.80
CA TRP A 42 -12.59 6.81 -29.08
C TRP A 42 -11.87 5.75 -29.92
N ASP A 43 -12.61 4.88 -30.61
CA ASP A 43 -12.07 3.82 -31.47
C ASP A 43 -11.25 4.40 -32.64
N ALA A 44 -11.65 5.55 -33.19
CA ALA A 44 -10.90 6.22 -34.26
C ALA A 44 -9.54 6.77 -33.81
N ASN A 45 -9.36 7.03 -32.50
CA ASN A 45 -8.19 7.71 -31.96
C ASN A 45 -7.32 6.80 -31.06
N VAL A 46 -7.73 5.55 -30.82
CA VAL A 46 -7.10 4.67 -29.84
C VAL A 46 -6.87 3.27 -30.41
N ASP A 47 -5.64 2.76 -30.27
CA ASP A 47 -5.36 1.35 -30.59
C ASP A 47 -5.75 0.44 -29.42
N MET A 48 -6.92 -0.21 -29.54
CA MET A 48 -7.44 -1.17 -28.54
C MET A 48 -6.50 -2.37 -28.27
N THR A 49 -5.42 -2.55 -29.02
CA THR A 49 -4.43 -3.62 -28.81
C THR A 49 -3.21 -3.20 -28.00
N ALA A 50 -3.04 -1.90 -27.79
CA ALA A 50 -1.85 -1.30 -27.18
C ALA A 50 -2.19 -0.46 -25.94
N MET A 51 -3.13 -0.95 -25.13
CA MET A 51 -3.60 -0.25 -23.92
C MET A 51 -2.84 -0.65 -22.66
N ASP A 52 -2.94 0.19 -21.63
CA ASP A 52 -2.41 -0.11 -20.30
C ASP A 52 -3.25 -1.16 -19.54
N ASP A 53 -2.67 -1.73 -18.48
CA ASP A 53 -3.31 -2.74 -17.64
C ASP A 53 -4.62 -2.25 -16.97
N GLY A 54 -4.75 -0.95 -16.72
CA GLY A 54 -5.97 -0.34 -16.20
C GLY A 54 -7.11 -0.45 -17.20
N CYS A 55 -6.88 -0.07 -18.45
CA CYS A 55 -7.83 -0.23 -19.54
C CYS A 55 -8.21 -1.70 -19.76
N TYR A 56 -7.25 -2.62 -19.76
CA TYR A 56 -7.55 -4.05 -19.91
C TYR A 56 -8.46 -4.61 -18.81
N ARG A 57 -8.43 -4.03 -17.61
CA ARG A 57 -9.33 -4.40 -16.51
C ARG A 57 -10.79 -3.96 -16.77
N LEU A 58 -11.02 -2.97 -17.63
CA LEU A 58 -12.36 -2.50 -17.99
C LEU A 58 -12.92 -3.16 -19.26
N TYR A 59 -12.10 -3.91 -20.01
CA TYR A 59 -12.51 -4.50 -21.29
C TYR A 59 -13.72 -5.45 -21.21
N PRO A 60 -13.88 -6.26 -20.16
CA PRO A 60 -15.11 -7.05 -20.03
C PRO A 60 -16.36 -6.20 -19.81
N LEU A 61 -16.27 -5.05 -19.14
CA LEU A 61 -17.39 -4.11 -19.03
C LEU A 61 -17.65 -3.40 -20.37
N LEU A 62 -16.60 -3.05 -21.11
CA LEU A 62 -16.72 -2.55 -22.47
C LEU A 62 -17.40 -3.59 -23.39
N TYR A 63 -17.08 -4.88 -23.24
CA TYR A 63 -17.76 -5.97 -23.97
C TYR A 63 -19.28 -5.92 -23.74
N GLN A 64 -19.71 -5.76 -22.49
CA GLN A 64 -21.13 -5.69 -22.15
C GLN A 64 -21.81 -4.53 -22.88
N ARG A 65 -21.17 -3.35 -22.89
CA ARG A 65 -21.70 -2.15 -23.54
C ARG A 65 -21.73 -2.27 -25.06
N LEU A 66 -20.64 -2.73 -25.68
CA LEU A 66 -20.49 -2.80 -27.14
C LEU A 66 -21.40 -3.82 -27.81
N ARG A 67 -21.83 -4.86 -27.09
CA ARG A 67 -22.86 -5.77 -27.60
C ARG A 67 -24.14 -5.06 -28.02
N ASP A 68 -24.44 -3.93 -27.40
CA ASP A 68 -25.65 -3.17 -27.66
C ASP A 68 -25.41 -2.05 -28.68
N VAL A 69 -24.29 -1.33 -28.57
CA VAL A 69 -24.05 -0.10 -29.36
C VAL A 69 -23.21 -0.30 -30.62
N ALA A 70 -22.45 -1.40 -30.73
CA ALA A 70 -21.63 -1.72 -31.89
C ALA A 70 -21.49 -3.24 -32.10
N PRO A 71 -22.61 -3.98 -32.29
CA PRO A 71 -22.65 -5.45 -32.27
C PRO A 71 -21.80 -6.14 -33.35
N ASP A 72 -21.48 -5.44 -34.43
CA ASP A 72 -20.68 -5.96 -35.55
C ASP A 72 -19.20 -5.53 -35.50
N HIS A 73 -18.78 -4.84 -34.43
CA HIS A 73 -17.42 -4.36 -34.31
C HIS A 73 -16.41 -5.53 -34.27
N PRO A 74 -15.36 -5.55 -35.11
CA PRO A 74 -14.44 -6.69 -35.22
C PRO A 74 -13.70 -7.01 -33.92
N PHE A 75 -13.59 -6.03 -33.01
CA PHE A 75 -12.92 -6.21 -31.72
C PHE A 75 -13.76 -6.97 -30.67
N LEU A 76 -15.08 -7.13 -30.87
CA LEU A 76 -15.97 -7.81 -29.91
C LEU A 76 -15.54 -9.23 -29.60
N GLY A 77 -14.99 -9.96 -30.58
CA GLY A 77 -14.48 -11.31 -30.38
C GLY A 77 -13.34 -11.37 -29.35
N ARG A 78 -12.44 -10.38 -29.37
CA ARG A 78 -11.33 -10.26 -28.42
C ARG A 78 -11.84 -9.89 -27.03
N LEU A 79 -12.76 -8.93 -26.95
CA LEU A 79 -13.37 -8.52 -25.66
C LEU A 79 -14.13 -9.68 -25.00
N LYS A 80 -14.87 -10.48 -25.79
CA LYS A 80 -15.51 -11.72 -25.32
C LYS A 80 -14.48 -12.74 -24.81
N GLY A 81 -13.33 -12.84 -25.47
CA GLY A 81 -12.20 -13.66 -25.03
C GLY A 81 -11.67 -13.21 -23.66
N MET A 82 -11.51 -11.90 -23.45
CA MET A 82 -11.08 -11.32 -22.17
C MET A 82 -12.10 -11.54 -21.06
N PHE A 83 -13.40 -11.41 -21.37
CA PHE A 83 -14.49 -11.79 -20.45
C PHE A 83 -14.39 -13.26 -20.04
N ARG A 84 -14.24 -14.18 -21.01
CA ARG A 84 -14.12 -15.63 -20.73
C ARG A 84 -12.88 -15.96 -19.90
N ARG A 85 -11.74 -15.33 -20.20
CA ARG A 85 -10.50 -15.49 -19.43
C ARG A 85 -10.72 -15.05 -17.98
N SER A 86 -11.37 -13.91 -17.77
CA SER A 86 -11.66 -13.38 -16.43
C SER A 86 -12.63 -14.30 -15.70
N TYR A 87 -13.67 -14.79 -16.38
CA TYR A 87 -14.62 -15.75 -15.80
C TYR A 87 -13.90 -17.00 -15.31
N TYR A 88 -13.07 -17.62 -16.15
CA TYR A 88 -12.33 -18.82 -15.77
C TYR A 88 -11.37 -18.58 -14.60
N ARG A 89 -10.55 -17.53 -14.67
CA ARG A 89 -9.59 -17.19 -13.60
C ARG A 89 -10.28 -16.89 -12.28
N ASN A 90 -11.38 -16.16 -12.30
CA ASN A 90 -12.12 -15.83 -11.09
C ASN A 90 -12.76 -17.08 -10.46
N ASN A 91 -13.24 -18.03 -11.26
CA ASN A 91 -13.75 -19.30 -10.73
C ASN A 91 -12.64 -20.14 -10.07
N LEU A 92 -11.40 -20.11 -10.59
CA LEU A 92 -10.26 -20.76 -9.92
C LEU A 92 -9.93 -20.08 -8.57
N LEU A 93 -9.90 -18.74 -8.55
CA LEU A 93 -9.69 -17.95 -7.33
C LEU A 93 -10.75 -18.27 -6.27
N PHE A 94 -12.03 -18.27 -6.66
CA PHE A 94 -13.11 -18.60 -5.74
C PHE A 94 -13.06 -20.06 -5.28
N GLY A 95 -12.62 -21.00 -6.13
CA GLY A 95 -12.37 -22.38 -5.74
C GLY A 95 -11.35 -22.49 -4.60
N TRP A 96 -10.22 -21.79 -4.73
CA TRP A 96 -9.20 -21.73 -3.68
C TRP A 96 -9.71 -21.04 -2.41
N ALA A 97 -10.40 -19.91 -2.54
CA ALA A 97 -10.98 -19.20 -1.41
C ALA A 97 -12.04 -20.05 -0.66
N CYS A 98 -12.83 -20.85 -1.37
CA CYS A 98 -13.76 -21.80 -0.77
C CYS A 98 -13.07 -22.91 0.03
N GLU A 99 -11.90 -23.38 -0.41
CA GLU A 99 -11.10 -24.33 0.37
C GLU A 99 -10.62 -23.70 1.68
N ILE A 100 -10.09 -22.48 1.62
CA ILE A 100 -9.65 -21.72 2.80
C ILE A 100 -10.83 -21.48 3.75
N LEU A 101 -11.98 -21.06 3.22
CA LEU A 101 -13.20 -20.82 4.01
C LEU A 101 -13.65 -22.09 4.75
N ARG A 102 -13.56 -23.28 4.13
CA ARG A 102 -13.89 -24.53 4.83
C ARG A 102 -12.94 -24.80 6.00
N ARG A 103 -11.64 -24.54 5.83
CA ARG A 103 -10.63 -24.69 6.90
C ARG A 103 -10.87 -23.69 8.03
N PHE A 104 -11.16 -22.43 7.71
CA PHE A 104 -11.52 -21.41 8.71
C PHE A 104 -12.75 -21.82 9.52
N ARG A 105 -13.80 -22.30 8.85
CA ARG A 105 -15.01 -22.77 9.54
C ARG A 105 -14.76 -23.96 10.46
N ALA A 106 -13.90 -24.90 10.06
CA ALA A 106 -13.52 -26.03 10.90
C ALA A 106 -12.81 -25.59 12.19
N GLU A 107 -12.12 -24.44 12.16
CA GLU A 107 -11.39 -23.84 13.27
C GLU A 107 -12.20 -22.75 14.02
N GLY A 108 -13.46 -22.52 13.63
CA GLY A 108 -14.29 -21.46 14.20
C GLY A 108 -13.80 -20.03 13.90
N ILE A 109 -13.06 -19.85 12.81
CA ILE A 109 -12.57 -18.54 12.35
C ILE A 109 -13.61 -17.94 11.41
N GLU A 110 -14.13 -16.76 11.75
CA GLU A 110 -14.97 -15.96 10.86
C GLU A 110 -14.10 -15.18 9.87
N CYS A 111 -14.57 -15.03 8.62
CA CYS A 111 -13.92 -14.17 7.65
C CYS A 111 -14.93 -13.38 6.80
N ILE A 112 -14.57 -12.12 6.52
CA ILE A 112 -15.27 -11.24 5.59
C ILE A 112 -14.53 -11.26 4.25
N PHE A 113 -15.22 -11.59 3.15
CA PHE A 113 -14.72 -11.39 1.81
C PHE A 113 -14.77 -9.90 1.47
N LEU A 114 -13.70 -9.40 0.86
CA LEU A 114 -13.57 -7.98 0.52
C LEU A 114 -13.53 -7.75 -1.00
N LYS A 115 -13.49 -6.47 -1.36
CA LYS A 115 -13.28 -5.94 -2.71
C LYS A 115 -14.08 -6.72 -3.77
N GLY A 116 -13.38 -7.43 -4.63
CA GLY A 116 -13.96 -8.05 -5.81
C GLY A 116 -14.82 -9.26 -5.59
N ALA A 117 -14.41 -10.09 -4.65
CA ALA A 117 -15.18 -11.26 -4.30
C ALA A 117 -16.51 -10.84 -3.65
N ALA A 118 -16.46 -9.81 -2.79
CA ALA A 118 -17.65 -9.17 -2.25
C ALA A 118 -18.54 -8.59 -3.36
N LEU A 119 -17.96 -7.84 -4.30
CA LEU A 119 -18.73 -7.16 -5.35
C LEU A 119 -19.42 -8.15 -6.30
N VAL A 120 -18.69 -9.13 -6.86
CA VAL A 120 -19.24 -10.10 -7.83
C VAL A 120 -20.46 -10.84 -7.25
N GLN A 121 -20.45 -11.12 -5.95
CA GLN A 121 -21.53 -11.86 -5.30
C GLN A 121 -22.68 -10.96 -4.84
N SER A 122 -22.38 -9.80 -4.23
CA SER A 122 -23.42 -8.84 -3.83
C SER A 122 -24.22 -8.30 -5.01
N THR A 123 -23.58 -8.10 -6.16
CA THR A 123 -24.21 -7.51 -7.35
C THR A 123 -24.87 -8.53 -8.30
N THR A 124 -24.77 -9.84 -8.00
CA THR A 124 -25.17 -10.92 -8.93
C THR A 124 -24.51 -10.80 -10.33
N MET A 125 -23.42 -10.03 -10.44
CA MET A 125 -22.72 -9.84 -11.70
C MET A 125 -21.98 -11.12 -12.09
N SER A 126 -21.97 -11.45 -13.39
CA SER A 126 -21.12 -12.55 -13.86
C SER A 126 -19.66 -12.27 -13.50
N ALA A 127 -18.99 -13.26 -12.89
CA ALA A 127 -17.58 -13.17 -12.53
C ALA A 127 -16.66 -12.79 -13.71
N GLY A 128 -17.10 -12.97 -14.97
CA GLY A 128 -16.32 -12.57 -16.14
C GLY A 128 -16.21 -11.06 -16.38
N PHE A 129 -17.09 -10.26 -15.79
CA PHE A 129 -17.11 -8.81 -15.99
C PHE A 129 -16.09 -8.04 -15.14
N ARG A 130 -15.59 -8.68 -14.07
CA ARG A 130 -14.65 -8.04 -13.16
C ARG A 130 -13.33 -8.82 -13.10
N PRO A 131 -12.32 -8.51 -13.93
CA PRO A 131 -11.00 -9.12 -13.82
C PRO A 131 -10.39 -8.98 -12.41
N MET A 132 -9.95 -10.10 -11.84
CA MET A 132 -9.28 -10.14 -10.52
C MET A 132 -7.94 -10.87 -10.61
N ALA A 133 -7.01 -10.42 -9.79
CA ALA A 133 -5.73 -11.11 -9.57
C ALA A 133 -5.74 -11.90 -8.24
N ASP A 134 -6.56 -11.43 -7.31
CA ASP A 134 -6.58 -11.75 -5.90
C ASP A 134 -8.00 -12.02 -5.38
N VAL A 135 -8.10 -12.76 -4.29
CA VAL A 135 -9.25 -12.73 -3.37
C VAL A 135 -8.77 -12.22 -2.02
N ASP A 136 -9.38 -11.13 -1.56
CA ASP A 136 -9.14 -10.52 -0.28
C ASP A 136 -10.06 -11.08 0.79
N LEU A 137 -9.48 -11.57 1.88
CA LEU A 137 -10.18 -12.11 3.04
C LEU A 137 -9.79 -11.32 4.28
N LEU A 138 -10.75 -10.95 5.12
CA LEU A 138 -10.51 -10.29 6.40
C LEU A 138 -10.86 -11.22 7.55
N VAL A 139 -9.92 -11.46 8.45
CA VAL A 139 -10.14 -12.14 9.73
C VAL A 139 -9.94 -11.15 10.88
N ARG A 140 -10.33 -11.52 12.09
CA ARG A 140 -10.05 -10.68 13.26
C ARG A 140 -8.55 -10.68 13.58
N PRO A 141 -7.97 -9.57 14.08
CA PRO A 141 -6.57 -9.54 14.52
C PRO A 141 -6.18 -10.70 15.45
N ALA A 142 -7.07 -11.04 16.39
CA ALA A 142 -6.84 -12.13 17.34
C ALA A 142 -6.77 -13.52 16.68
N ASP A 143 -7.38 -13.70 15.51
CA ASP A 143 -7.36 -14.96 14.77
C ASP A 143 -6.31 -15.00 13.66
N ALA A 144 -5.66 -13.87 13.34
CA ALA A 144 -4.76 -13.74 12.19
C ALA A 144 -3.68 -14.82 12.13
N ARG A 145 -2.99 -15.09 13.25
CA ARG A 145 -1.97 -16.15 13.34
C ARG A 145 -2.55 -17.54 13.06
N ARG A 146 -3.72 -17.84 13.64
CA ARG A 146 -4.41 -19.13 13.45
C ARG A 146 -4.89 -19.28 12.01
N ALA A 147 -5.48 -18.22 11.46
CA ALA A 147 -5.95 -18.15 10.09
C ALA A 147 -4.81 -18.41 9.11
N MET A 148 -3.68 -17.71 9.23
CA MET A 148 -2.49 -17.96 8.39
C MET A 148 -2.02 -19.41 8.49
N ALA A 149 -2.01 -19.99 9.70
CA ALA A 149 -1.56 -21.36 9.92
C ALA A 149 -2.44 -22.40 9.17
N VAL A 150 -3.76 -22.18 9.12
CA VAL A 150 -4.70 -23.15 8.54
C VAL A 150 -5.15 -22.81 7.12
N ALA A 151 -4.94 -21.58 6.65
CA ALA A 151 -5.38 -21.12 5.33
C ALA A 151 -4.73 -21.94 4.22
N ASP A 152 -3.40 -21.89 4.13
CA ASP A 152 -2.62 -22.55 3.09
C ASP A 152 -1.17 -22.73 3.56
N ALA A 153 -0.49 -23.78 3.11
CA ALA A 153 0.91 -24.04 3.49
C ALA A 153 1.84 -22.89 3.06
N ARG A 154 1.49 -22.13 2.02
CA ARG A 154 2.26 -20.96 1.55
C ARG A 154 2.33 -19.82 2.56
N PHE A 155 1.45 -19.78 3.57
CA PHE A 155 1.53 -18.82 4.67
C PHE A 155 2.50 -19.25 5.79
N ARG A 156 2.98 -20.49 5.79
CA ARG A 156 3.84 -21.01 6.87
C ARG A 156 5.22 -20.34 6.99
N PRO A 157 5.92 -19.98 5.91
CA PRO A 157 7.26 -19.42 6.04
C PRO A 157 7.36 -18.16 6.92
N VAL A 158 6.33 -17.31 6.94
CA VAL A 158 6.29 -16.13 7.81
C VAL A 158 6.00 -16.47 9.28
N LEU A 159 5.40 -17.64 9.54
CA LEU A 159 5.10 -18.13 10.90
C LEU A 159 6.24 -18.97 11.50
N ASP A 160 7.13 -19.52 10.66
CA ASP A 160 8.22 -20.41 11.08
C ASP A 160 9.30 -19.68 11.89
N ASP A 161 9.43 -18.35 11.71
CA ASP A 161 10.19 -17.48 12.60
C ASP A 161 9.22 -16.74 13.55
N PRO A 162 9.23 -17.04 14.85
CA PRO A 162 8.33 -16.41 15.81
C PRO A 162 8.45 -14.88 15.86
N LEU A 163 9.67 -14.35 15.76
CA LEU A 163 9.93 -12.92 15.80
C LEU A 163 9.36 -12.23 14.56
N LEU A 164 9.62 -12.80 13.37
CA LEU A 164 9.06 -12.29 12.12
C LEU A 164 7.55 -12.33 12.14
N GLY A 165 6.97 -13.46 12.56
CA GLY A 165 5.53 -13.64 12.64
C GLY A 165 4.86 -12.60 13.52
N ASP A 166 5.39 -12.36 14.73
CA ASP A 166 4.82 -11.36 15.66
C ASP A 166 4.94 -9.94 15.09
N LEU A 167 6.11 -9.56 14.58
CA LEU A 167 6.31 -8.22 14.04
C LEU A 167 5.45 -7.98 12.79
N HIS A 168 5.28 -9.00 11.95
CA HIS A 168 4.41 -8.93 10.78
C HIS A 168 2.95 -8.74 11.21
N LEU A 169 2.47 -9.54 12.16
CA LEU A 169 1.12 -9.45 12.69
C LEU A 169 0.84 -8.10 13.34
N GLU A 170 1.82 -7.43 13.95
CA GLU A 170 1.61 -6.12 14.60
C GLU A 170 1.77 -4.90 13.68
N LEU A 171 2.68 -4.98 12.70
CA LEU A 171 3.07 -3.84 11.84
C LEU A 171 2.49 -3.90 10.43
N ARG A 172 1.71 -4.93 10.10
CA ARG A 172 1.06 -5.09 8.79
C ARG A 172 -0.45 -5.19 8.95
N HIS A 173 -1.14 -5.03 7.84
CA HIS A 173 -2.60 -5.12 7.75
C HIS A 173 -3.07 -6.44 7.14
N GLY A 174 -2.17 -7.16 6.46
CA GLY A 174 -2.42 -8.42 5.80
C GLY A 174 -1.15 -9.10 5.30
N TYR A 175 -1.32 -10.24 4.63
CA TYR A 175 -0.27 -10.98 3.94
C TYR A 175 -0.84 -11.70 2.72
N SER A 176 -0.14 -11.59 1.59
CA SER A 176 -0.51 -12.27 0.35
C SER A 176 0.30 -13.54 0.12
N VAL A 177 -0.34 -14.57 -0.43
CA VAL A 177 0.32 -15.74 -1.02
C VAL A 177 -0.14 -15.93 -2.46
N MET A 178 0.74 -16.44 -3.30
CA MET A 178 0.47 -16.66 -4.72
C MET A 178 0.70 -18.13 -5.09
N ASP A 179 -0.17 -18.69 -5.93
CA ASP A 179 0.00 -20.03 -6.51
C ASP A 179 0.88 -20.00 -7.79
N GLU A 180 1.15 -21.18 -8.33
CA GLU A 180 1.87 -21.39 -9.59
C GLU A 180 1.19 -20.79 -10.83
N ASN A 181 -0.13 -20.53 -10.76
CA ASN A 181 -0.93 -19.91 -11.84
C ASN A 181 -1.03 -18.39 -11.72
N ARG A 182 -0.28 -17.79 -10.78
CA ARG A 182 -0.34 -16.37 -10.41
C ARG A 182 -1.75 -15.94 -9.99
N LEU A 183 -2.43 -16.79 -9.24
CA LEU A 183 -3.61 -16.46 -8.45
C LEU A 183 -3.14 -16.08 -7.05
N GLU A 184 -3.78 -15.10 -6.43
CA GLU A 184 -3.37 -14.59 -5.12
C GLU A 184 -4.51 -14.69 -4.10
N ILE A 185 -4.17 -15.04 -2.86
CA ILE A 185 -5.04 -14.86 -1.71
C ILE A 185 -4.35 -13.83 -0.80
N ASP A 186 -5.05 -12.73 -0.52
CA ASP A 186 -4.59 -11.70 0.41
C ASP A 186 -5.40 -11.81 1.70
N LEU A 187 -4.74 -12.24 2.77
CA LEU A 187 -5.35 -12.41 4.08
C LEU A 187 -5.06 -11.18 4.93
N HIS A 188 -6.09 -10.35 5.11
CA HIS A 188 -6.11 -9.17 5.94
C HIS A 188 -6.56 -9.48 7.36
N TRP A 189 -6.09 -8.68 8.30
CA TRP A 189 -6.61 -8.62 9.66
C TRP A 189 -6.81 -7.19 10.18
N ARG A 190 -6.50 -6.17 9.37
CA ARG A 190 -6.84 -4.77 9.65
C ARG A 190 -7.32 -4.05 8.40
N LEU A 191 -8.60 -3.73 8.34
CA LEU A 191 -9.22 -2.99 7.24
C LEU A 191 -9.08 -1.48 7.40
N ALA A 192 -9.21 -0.98 8.62
CA ALA A 192 -8.98 0.43 8.98
C ALA A 192 -7.53 0.89 8.71
N GLY A 193 -6.61 -0.07 8.59
CA GLY A 193 -5.21 0.13 8.28
C GLY A 193 -4.29 -0.06 9.49
N THR A 194 -2.99 -0.23 9.22
CA THR A 194 -1.98 -0.50 10.25
C THR A 194 -2.00 0.53 11.37
N TRP A 195 -2.20 1.81 11.04
CA TRP A 195 -2.08 2.93 11.98
C TRP A 195 -3.41 3.53 12.42
N ALA A 196 -4.52 2.81 12.23
CA ALA A 196 -5.79 3.25 12.78
C ALA A 196 -5.72 3.25 14.32
N ALA A 197 -6.15 4.35 14.93
CA ALA A 197 -6.11 4.54 16.37
C ALA A 197 -7.36 3.97 17.07
N GLY A 198 -7.22 3.70 18.36
CA GLY A 198 -8.30 3.19 19.22
C GLY A 198 -8.29 1.67 19.38
N PRO A 199 -9.10 1.15 20.31
CA PRO A 199 -9.01 -0.24 20.78
C PRO A 199 -9.52 -1.27 19.76
N ASP A 200 -10.50 -0.90 18.94
CA ASP A 200 -11.03 -1.77 17.87
C ASP A 200 -11.46 -0.91 16.66
N PRO A 201 -10.49 -0.52 15.81
CA PRO A 201 -10.76 0.34 14.66
C PRO A 201 -11.55 -0.37 13.56
N ASP A 202 -11.51 -1.71 13.53
CA ASP A 202 -12.16 -2.54 12.53
C ASP A 202 -13.60 -2.94 12.90
N ARG A 203 -13.98 -2.77 14.18
CA ARG A 203 -15.32 -3.03 14.68
C ARG A 203 -16.46 -2.56 13.75
N PRO A 204 -16.45 -1.32 13.19
CA PRO A 204 -17.55 -0.86 12.36
C PRO A 204 -17.85 -1.76 11.16
N PHE A 205 -16.82 -2.40 10.59
CA PHE A 205 -16.96 -3.29 9.44
C PHE A 205 -17.49 -4.66 9.82
N TRP A 206 -17.17 -5.15 11.02
CA TRP A 206 -17.68 -6.41 11.55
C TRP A 206 -19.12 -6.29 12.05
N ASP A 207 -19.46 -5.17 12.69
CA ASP A 207 -20.79 -4.95 13.29
C ASP A 207 -21.90 -4.90 12.23
N THR A 208 -21.58 -4.53 10.98
CA THR A 208 -22.53 -4.50 9.86
C THR A 208 -22.23 -5.52 8.76
N ALA A 209 -21.32 -6.47 9.00
CA ALA A 209 -21.03 -7.50 8.01
C ALA A 209 -22.29 -8.31 7.68
N GLU A 210 -22.53 -8.53 6.39
CA GLU A 210 -23.70 -9.22 5.88
C GLU A 210 -23.36 -10.64 5.44
N ARG A 211 -24.31 -11.56 5.56
CA ARG A 211 -24.14 -12.94 5.10
C ARG A 211 -24.38 -13.04 3.61
N PHE A 212 -23.54 -13.82 2.93
CA PHE A 212 -23.76 -14.25 1.56
C PHE A 212 -23.32 -15.71 1.39
N GLU A 213 -23.56 -16.30 0.22
CA GLU A 213 -23.11 -17.64 -0.11
C GLU A 213 -22.12 -17.61 -1.28
N LEU A 214 -20.94 -18.22 -1.09
CA LEU A 214 -19.97 -18.45 -2.16
C LEU A 214 -19.97 -19.93 -2.52
N PHE A 215 -20.48 -20.26 -3.72
CA PHE A 215 -20.65 -21.65 -4.18
C PHE A 215 -21.34 -22.56 -3.14
N GLY A 216 -22.41 -22.04 -2.51
CA GLY A 216 -23.17 -22.75 -1.48
C GLY A 216 -22.49 -22.84 -0.11
N ILE A 217 -21.38 -22.13 0.10
CA ILE A 217 -20.71 -22.03 1.41
C ILE A 217 -21.07 -20.68 2.04
N PRO A 218 -21.69 -20.66 3.24
CA PRO A 218 -21.98 -19.41 3.93
C PRO A 218 -20.70 -18.65 4.31
N ALA A 219 -20.69 -17.37 3.97
CA ALA A 219 -19.59 -16.42 4.17
C ALA A 219 -20.12 -15.05 4.62
N LEU A 220 -19.22 -14.13 4.97
CA LEU A 220 -19.55 -12.74 5.28
C LEU A 220 -18.96 -11.79 4.22
N THR A 221 -19.64 -10.68 3.95
CA THR A 221 -19.20 -9.56 3.11
C THR A 221 -19.43 -8.25 3.85
N LEU A 222 -18.82 -7.16 3.38
CA LEU A 222 -19.17 -5.82 3.84
C LEU A 222 -20.60 -5.46 3.40
N ALA A 223 -21.34 -4.75 4.24
CA ALA A 223 -22.58 -4.08 3.83
C ALA A 223 -22.29 -3.03 2.73
N PRO A 224 -23.29 -2.64 1.91
CA PRO A 224 -23.08 -1.75 0.78
C PRO A 224 -22.37 -0.44 1.10
N THR A 225 -22.70 0.16 2.26
CA THR A 225 -22.08 1.41 2.72
C THR A 225 -20.57 1.24 2.98
N GLU A 226 -20.19 0.22 3.75
CA GLU A 226 -18.80 -0.12 4.01
C GLU A 226 -18.05 -0.57 2.75
N LEU A 227 -18.73 -1.29 1.85
CA LEU A 227 -18.14 -1.74 0.59
C LEU A 227 -17.79 -0.55 -0.31
N LEU A 228 -18.69 0.44 -0.44
CA LEU A 228 -18.43 1.70 -1.14
C LEU A 228 -17.27 2.47 -0.51
N TYR A 229 -17.31 2.64 0.82
CA TYR A 229 -16.23 3.29 1.58
C TYR A 229 -14.88 2.59 1.34
N HIS A 230 -14.84 1.26 1.46
CA HIS A 230 -13.63 0.46 1.29
C HIS A 230 -13.09 0.56 -0.14
N GLY A 231 -13.95 0.47 -1.16
CA GLY A 231 -13.57 0.65 -2.56
C GLY A 231 -12.92 2.00 -2.82
N ILE A 232 -13.49 3.07 -2.28
CA ILE A 232 -12.96 4.44 -2.41
C ILE A 232 -11.60 4.60 -1.71
N VAL A 233 -11.49 4.17 -0.45
CA VAL A 233 -10.28 4.39 0.37
C VAL A 233 -9.08 3.61 -0.15
N HIS A 234 -9.29 2.45 -0.76
CA HIS A 234 -8.22 1.68 -1.41
C HIS A 234 -8.00 2.07 -2.87
N GLY A 235 -8.97 2.75 -3.49
CA GLY A 235 -8.93 3.15 -4.89
C GLY A 235 -8.13 4.41 -5.18
N ILE A 236 -8.25 5.44 -4.35
CA ILE A 236 -7.57 6.73 -4.56
C ILE A 236 -6.05 6.74 -4.28
N PRO A 237 -5.51 5.94 -3.36
CA PRO A 237 -4.06 5.84 -3.22
C PRO A 237 -3.38 5.31 -4.49
N ARG A 238 -2.18 5.82 -4.82
CA ARG A 238 -1.42 5.32 -5.97
C ARG A 238 -0.98 3.87 -5.75
N ASN A 239 -1.12 3.07 -6.80
CA ASN A 239 -0.70 1.67 -6.87
C ASN A 239 0.16 1.46 -8.14
N PRO A 240 1.15 0.55 -8.14
CA PRO A 240 1.90 0.14 -9.32
C PRO A 240 1.05 -0.11 -10.57
N VAL A 241 -0.16 -0.68 -10.42
CA VAL A 241 -1.14 -0.77 -11.50
C VAL A 241 -2.26 0.25 -11.23
N PRO A 242 -2.62 1.13 -12.19
CA PRO A 242 -3.68 2.11 -11.99
C PRO A 242 -4.95 1.48 -11.41
N THR A 243 -5.47 2.07 -10.34
CA THR A 243 -6.59 1.56 -9.53
C THR A 243 -7.95 1.83 -10.15
N ILE A 244 -8.05 2.03 -11.46
CA ILE A 244 -9.27 2.47 -12.17
C ILE A 244 -10.55 1.71 -11.81
N ARG A 245 -10.44 0.44 -11.40
CA ARG A 245 -11.56 -0.39 -10.95
C ARG A 245 -12.36 0.22 -9.79
N TRP A 246 -11.76 1.06 -8.94
CA TRP A 246 -12.52 1.68 -7.86
C TRP A 246 -13.68 2.53 -8.39
N ILE A 247 -13.52 3.16 -9.57
CA ILE A 247 -14.56 3.97 -10.19
C ILE A 247 -15.70 3.07 -10.66
N SER A 248 -15.39 2.04 -11.44
CA SER A 248 -16.39 1.08 -11.93
C SER A 248 -17.10 0.38 -10.77
N ASP A 249 -16.35 -0.11 -9.80
CA ASP A 249 -16.90 -0.80 -8.62
C ASP A 249 -17.82 0.14 -7.83
N SER A 250 -17.42 1.41 -7.64
CA SER A 250 -18.26 2.38 -6.92
C SER A 250 -19.54 2.72 -7.69
N LEU A 251 -19.47 2.86 -9.01
CA LEU A 251 -20.64 3.13 -9.85
C LEU A 251 -21.60 1.94 -9.86
N ASP A 252 -21.08 0.71 -9.94
CA ASP A 252 -21.89 -0.51 -9.85
C ASP A 252 -22.58 -0.64 -8.48
N ILE A 253 -21.85 -0.38 -7.38
CA ILE A 253 -22.43 -0.39 -6.02
C ILE A 253 -23.55 0.66 -5.93
N LEU A 254 -23.28 1.89 -6.36
CA LEU A 254 -24.26 2.97 -6.30
C LEU A 254 -25.49 2.68 -7.16
N ALA A 255 -25.32 2.05 -8.32
CA ALA A 255 -26.43 1.72 -9.21
C ALA A 255 -27.30 0.56 -8.69
N LEU A 256 -26.70 -0.40 -7.98
CA LEU A 256 -27.39 -1.63 -7.55
C LEU A 256 -27.90 -1.56 -6.11
N GLU A 257 -27.29 -0.74 -5.27
CA GLU A 257 -27.53 -0.70 -3.82
C GLU A 257 -27.94 0.70 -3.34
N GLU A 258 -28.35 1.61 -4.23
CA GLU A 258 -28.62 3.04 -3.94
C GLU A 258 -29.43 3.24 -2.65
N GLU A 259 -30.55 2.54 -2.52
CA GLU A 259 -31.48 2.65 -1.38
C GLU A 259 -30.89 2.11 -0.07
N ARG A 260 -29.84 1.29 -0.14
CA ARG A 260 -29.16 0.68 1.01
C ARG A 260 -27.88 1.42 1.41
N ILE A 261 -27.48 2.45 0.66
CA ILE A 261 -26.35 3.31 1.04
C ILE A 261 -26.80 4.27 2.16
N ASP A 262 -26.29 4.02 3.36
CA ASP A 262 -26.40 4.94 4.49
C ASP A 262 -25.30 6.01 4.38
N TRP A 263 -25.69 7.12 3.77
CA TRP A 263 -24.81 8.26 3.56
C TRP A 263 -24.30 8.91 4.86
N GLN A 264 -25.10 8.94 5.92
CA GLN A 264 -24.65 9.52 7.20
C GLN A 264 -23.59 8.61 7.83
N ARG A 265 -23.82 7.30 7.80
CA ARG A 265 -22.84 6.32 8.25
C ARG A 265 -21.54 6.38 7.46
N LEU A 266 -21.59 6.60 6.15
CA LEU A 266 -20.39 6.79 5.33
C LEU A 266 -19.58 8.02 5.78
N VAL A 267 -20.26 9.14 6.08
CA VAL A 267 -19.62 10.34 6.62
C VAL A 267 -18.96 10.07 7.97
N ASP A 268 -19.68 9.36 8.87
CA ASP A 268 -19.19 9.03 10.20
C ASP A 268 -17.97 8.09 10.15
N LEU A 269 -18.00 7.09 9.26
CA LEU A 269 -16.86 6.20 8.99
C LEU A 269 -15.65 6.99 8.48
N ALA A 270 -15.85 7.86 7.49
CA ALA A 270 -14.78 8.68 6.93
C ALA A 270 -14.16 9.59 7.99
N GLY A 271 -14.98 10.17 8.87
CA GLY A 271 -14.51 10.97 10.01
C GLY A 271 -13.72 10.16 11.02
N ARG A 272 -14.27 9.02 11.45
CA ARG A 272 -13.64 8.14 12.46
C ARG A 272 -12.29 7.59 12.00
N GLN A 273 -12.15 7.31 10.71
CA GLN A 273 -10.95 6.71 10.12
C GLN A 273 -9.97 7.75 9.54
N GLU A 274 -10.25 9.05 9.71
CA GLU A 274 -9.47 10.15 9.14
C GLU A 274 -9.26 9.99 7.61
N GLN A 275 -10.32 9.62 6.88
CA GLN A 275 -10.32 9.44 5.42
C GLN A 275 -11.30 10.39 4.71
N ARG A 276 -11.77 11.47 5.36
CA ARG A 276 -12.73 12.42 4.79
C ARG A 276 -12.22 13.05 3.50
N ILE A 277 -10.93 13.42 3.43
CA ILE A 277 -10.35 14.00 2.20
C ILE A 277 -10.48 13.00 1.04
N VAL A 278 -10.07 11.74 1.24
CA VAL A 278 -10.14 10.69 0.22
C VAL A 278 -11.59 10.48 -0.23
N VAL A 279 -12.48 10.28 0.73
CA VAL A 279 -13.89 9.97 0.47
C VAL A 279 -14.57 11.13 -0.26
N ARG A 280 -14.36 12.36 0.18
CA ARG A 280 -14.89 13.56 -0.47
C ARG A 280 -14.37 13.71 -1.90
N THR A 281 -13.06 13.57 -2.10
CA THR A 281 -12.44 13.68 -3.44
C THR A 281 -13.03 12.64 -4.40
N ALA A 282 -13.21 11.38 -3.97
CA ALA A 282 -13.83 10.33 -4.77
C ALA A 282 -15.28 10.65 -5.11
N LEU A 283 -16.12 10.91 -4.10
CA LEU A 283 -17.54 11.14 -4.30
C LEU A 283 -17.82 12.40 -5.13
N ALA A 284 -17.05 13.47 -4.93
CA ALA A 284 -17.12 14.67 -5.75
C ALA A 284 -16.71 14.39 -7.21
N TYR A 285 -15.69 13.55 -7.42
CA TYR A 285 -15.30 13.11 -8.76
C TYR A 285 -16.39 12.30 -9.44
N LEU A 286 -16.92 11.26 -8.76
CA LEU A 286 -17.99 10.40 -9.29
C LEU A 286 -19.25 11.21 -9.63
N ARG A 287 -19.67 12.13 -8.75
CA ARG A 287 -20.81 13.01 -8.99
C ARG A 287 -20.58 13.93 -10.19
N ARG A 288 -19.40 14.55 -10.28
CA ARG A 288 -19.09 15.50 -11.35
C ARG A 288 -18.92 14.85 -12.72
N LYS A 289 -18.31 13.66 -12.77
CA LYS A 289 -17.94 12.99 -14.03
C LYS A 289 -18.97 11.99 -14.53
N PHE A 290 -19.73 11.37 -13.63
CA PHE A 290 -20.64 10.27 -13.95
C PHE A 290 -22.06 10.50 -13.40
N SER A 291 -22.36 11.71 -12.91
CA SER A 291 -23.67 12.05 -12.34
C SER A 291 -24.12 11.09 -11.24
N ALA A 292 -23.17 10.50 -10.50
CA ALA A 292 -23.47 9.57 -9.42
C ALA A 292 -24.38 10.24 -8.36
N PRO A 293 -25.35 9.51 -7.77
CA PRO A 293 -26.40 10.04 -6.90
C PRO A 293 -25.88 10.37 -5.49
N VAL A 294 -24.83 11.18 -5.38
CA VAL A 294 -24.24 11.60 -4.11
C VAL A 294 -24.96 12.85 -3.59
N PRO A 295 -25.65 12.79 -2.44
CA PRO A 295 -26.38 13.92 -1.89
C PRO A 295 -25.46 15.10 -1.52
N ASP A 296 -25.95 16.33 -1.66
CA ASP A 296 -25.18 17.54 -1.34
C ASP A 296 -24.72 17.61 0.11
N PHE A 297 -25.56 17.15 1.05
CA PHE A 297 -25.21 17.17 2.46
C PHE A 297 -23.98 16.31 2.77
N VAL A 298 -23.73 15.23 2.01
CA VAL A 298 -22.57 14.35 2.19
C VAL A 298 -21.28 15.08 1.87
N LEU A 299 -21.22 15.73 0.70
CA LEU A 299 -20.02 16.49 0.33
C LEU A 299 -19.81 17.70 1.23
N ALA A 300 -20.89 18.33 1.72
CA ALA A 300 -20.82 19.42 2.68
C ALA A 300 -20.32 18.95 4.05
N ALA A 301 -20.81 17.82 4.56
CA ALA A 301 -20.39 17.26 5.85
C ALA A 301 -18.94 16.77 5.84
N LEU A 302 -18.45 16.30 4.68
CA LEU A 302 -17.04 15.95 4.51
C LEU A 302 -16.14 17.18 4.30
N ALA A 303 -16.70 18.34 3.95
CA ALA A 303 -15.98 19.60 3.69
C ALA A 303 -15.65 20.37 4.98
N VAL A 304 -15.01 19.71 5.94
CA VAL A 304 -14.61 20.31 7.21
C VAL A 304 -13.11 20.59 7.26
N PRO A 305 -12.62 21.51 8.11
CA PRO A 305 -11.18 21.67 8.33
C PRO A 305 -10.56 20.34 8.76
N TYR A 306 -9.63 19.83 7.96
CA TYR A 306 -8.97 18.56 8.24
C TYR A 306 -7.76 18.75 9.15
N GLY A 307 -7.47 17.73 9.96
CA GLY A 307 -6.28 17.71 10.79
C GLY A 307 -4.99 17.56 9.95
N PRO A 308 -3.82 17.97 10.48
CA PRO A 308 -2.54 17.81 9.78
C PRO A 308 -2.23 16.35 9.40
N ALA A 309 -2.61 15.38 10.25
CA ALA A 309 -2.37 13.95 10.02
C ALA A 309 -3.17 13.42 8.82
N GLU A 310 -4.44 13.77 8.73
CA GLU A 310 -5.31 13.39 7.60
C GLU A 310 -4.79 13.97 6.28
N TYR A 311 -4.39 15.26 6.27
CA TYR A 311 -3.74 15.88 5.11
C TYR A 311 -2.44 15.17 4.71
N ALA A 312 -1.57 14.89 5.67
CA ALA A 312 -0.30 14.20 5.43
C ALA A 312 -0.53 12.79 4.87
N THR A 313 -1.49 12.04 5.44
CA THR A 313 -1.85 10.69 4.97
C THR A 313 -2.35 10.73 3.52
N PHE A 314 -3.30 11.61 3.21
CA PHE A 314 -3.80 11.78 1.85
C PHE A 314 -2.67 12.17 0.88
N ALA A 315 -1.85 13.16 1.23
CA ALA A 315 -0.78 13.66 0.40
C ALA A 315 0.28 12.59 0.09
N LEU A 316 0.65 11.77 1.08
CA LEU A 316 1.59 10.66 0.88
C LEU A 316 1.00 9.55 0.00
N ARG A 317 -0.25 9.15 0.27
CA ARG A 317 -0.96 8.11 -0.49
C ARG A 317 -1.22 8.52 -1.95
N ALA A 318 -1.39 9.81 -2.22
CA ALA A 318 -1.64 10.34 -3.56
C ALA A 318 -0.36 10.51 -4.42
N ARG A 319 0.83 10.36 -3.85
CA ARG A 319 2.13 10.48 -4.54
C ARG A 319 2.63 9.15 -5.07
N SER A 320 3.59 9.19 -6.00
CA SER A 320 4.34 8.00 -6.42
C SER A 320 5.03 7.33 -5.23
N TRP A 321 5.15 6.01 -5.27
CA TRP A 321 5.69 5.20 -4.17
C TRP A 321 7.05 5.69 -3.63
N GLY A 322 7.97 6.06 -4.53
CA GLY A 322 9.31 6.55 -4.21
C GLY A 322 9.42 8.07 -4.01
N ALA A 323 8.30 8.81 -3.97
CA ALA A 323 8.35 10.25 -3.78
C ALA A 323 8.86 10.62 -2.38
N ALA A 324 9.62 11.71 -2.30
CA ALA A 324 10.15 12.21 -1.03
C ALA A 324 9.04 12.59 -0.06
N VAL A 325 9.30 12.35 1.22
CA VAL A 325 8.46 12.77 2.36
C VAL A 325 8.88 14.17 2.78
N ARG A 326 7.93 14.99 3.22
CA ARG A 326 8.18 16.34 3.73
C ARG A 326 8.22 16.36 5.25
N ILE A 327 8.96 17.30 5.83
CA ILE A 327 9.12 17.39 7.29
C ILE A 327 7.79 17.60 8.02
N GLU A 328 6.86 18.35 7.42
CA GLU A 328 5.52 18.59 7.98
C GLU A 328 4.70 17.30 8.06
N GLU A 329 4.87 16.40 7.08
CA GLU A 329 4.18 15.11 7.02
C GLU A 329 4.71 14.16 8.09
N VAL A 330 6.03 14.12 8.28
CA VAL A 330 6.65 13.35 9.37
C VAL A 330 6.18 13.88 10.72
N ARG A 331 6.16 15.20 10.91
CA ARG A 331 5.71 15.83 12.15
C ARG A 331 4.24 15.58 12.46
N ALA A 332 3.40 15.53 11.43
CA ALA A 332 1.98 15.28 11.59
C ALA A 332 1.65 13.82 11.94
N LEU A 333 2.42 12.85 11.43
CA LEU A 333 2.07 11.42 11.49
C LEU A 333 2.87 10.63 12.52
N LEU A 334 4.17 10.90 12.65
CA LEU A 334 5.08 10.07 13.44
C LEU A 334 4.65 9.95 14.91
N PRO A 335 4.18 11.01 15.62
CA PRO A 335 3.73 10.86 17.01
C PRO A 335 2.59 9.86 17.19
N GLY A 336 1.61 9.86 16.28
CA GLY A 336 0.49 8.92 16.32
C GLY A 336 0.95 7.49 16.05
N TYR A 337 1.82 7.30 15.05
CA TYR A 337 2.37 5.98 14.73
C TYR A 337 3.23 5.43 15.87
N LEU A 338 3.95 6.29 16.59
CA LEU A 338 4.73 5.90 17.76
C LEU A 338 3.88 5.44 18.92
N ALA A 339 2.75 6.11 19.19
CA ALA A 339 1.83 5.68 20.23
C ALA A 339 1.31 4.26 19.95
N ILE A 340 0.88 4.00 18.69
CA ILE A 340 0.39 2.69 18.27
C ILE A 340 1.51 1.63 18.32
N ALA A 341 2.70 1.96 17.82
CA ALA A 341 3.85 1.05 17.88
C ALA A 341 4.28 0.78 19.34
N ALA A 342 4.07 1.72 20.26
CA ALA A 342 4.36 1.53 21.68
C ALA A 342 3.40 0.59 22.37
N GLU A 343 2.12 0.67 22.02
CA GLU A 343 1.08 -0.23 22.51
C GLU A 343 1.26 -1.65 21.97
N ARG A 344 1.46 -1.81 20.66
CA ARG A 344 1.54 -3.13 20.00
C ARG A 344 2.85 -3.85 20.22
N LEU A 345 3.95 -3.11 20.30
CA LEU A 345 5.30 -3.65 20.43
C LEU A 345 6.02 -3.02 21.63
N PRO A 346 5.56 -3.33 22.86
CA PRO A 346 6.19 -2.82 24.06
C PRO A 346 7.65 -3.29 24.14
N GLY A 347 8.54 -2.39 24.58
CA GLY A 347 9.97 -2.68 24.72
C GLY A 347 10.78 -2.76 23.43
N ARG A 348 10.17 -2.73 22.23
CA ARG A 348 10.92 -2.68 20.96
C ARG A 348 11.46 -1.27 20.72
N ARG A 349 12.74 -1.19 20.31
CA ARG A 349 13.37 0.07 19.91
C ARG A 349 12.71 0.63 18.65
N ARG A 350 12.68 1.95 18.57
CA ARG A 350 12.05 2.71 17.48
C ARG A 350 13.09 3.64 16.90
N ILE A 351 13.24 3.57 15.58
CA ILE A 351 14.31 4.23 14.86
C ILE A 351 13.66 5.11 13.80
N ALA A 352 14.06 6.38 13.71
CA ALA A 352 13.78 7.17 12.53
C ALA A 352 14.95 7.04 11.55
N PHE A 353 14.63 6.65 10.32
CA PHE A 353 15.55 6.67 9.22
C PHE A 353 15.32 7.96 8.43
N LEU A 354 16.29 8.89 8.48
CA LEU A 354 16.21 10.21 7.86
C LEU A 354 17.15 10.30 6.65
N PRO A 355 16.67 10.73 5.47
CA PRO A 355 17.56 11.18 4.40
C PRO A 355 18.22 12.53 4.76
N ASP A 356 19.35 12.84 4.12
CA ASP A 356 20.14 14.06 4.34
C ASP A 356 19.33 15.35 4.39
N ASP A 357 18.41 15.54 3.45
CA ASP A 357 17.59 16.74 3.31
C ASP A 357 16.60 16.92 4.47
N LEU A 358 16.19 15.83 5.12
CA LEU A 358 15.38 15.88 6.33
C LEU A 358 16.21 15.87 7.61
N ALA A 359 17.47 15.42 7.58
CA ALA A 359 18.32 15.25 8.75
C ALA A 359 18.92 16.56 9.31
N THR A 360 18.14 17.65 9.30
CA THR A 360 18.52 18.95 9.88
C THR A 360 18.75 18.86 11.39
N PRO A 361 19.56 19.75 12.01
CA PRO A 361 19.76 19.75 13.47
C PRO A 361 18.46 19.80 14.27
N ALA A 362 17.49 20.62 13.81
CA ALA A 362 16.18 20.73 14.44
C ALA A 362 15.37 19.43 14.32
N MET A 363 15.41 18.75 13.18
CA MET A 363 14.73 17.46 12.99
C MET A 363 15.34 16.38 13.87
N ARG A 364 16.67 16.28 13.92
CA ARG A 364 17.38 15.32 14.77
C ARG A 364 17.07 15.54 16.25
N ALA A 365 17.05 16.80 16.71
CA ALA A 365 16.67 17.13 18.08
C ALA A 365 15.22 16.75 18.38
N TRP A 366 14.29 17.06 17.46
CA TRP A 366 12.88 16.70 17.60
C TRP A 366 12.67 15.19 17.66
N VAL A 367 13.25 14.41 16.75
CA VAL A 367 13.14 12.94 16.78
C VAL A 367 13.68 12.36 18.08
N ARG A 368 14.82 12.86 18.58
CA ARG A 368 15.37 12.43 19.88
C ARG A 368 14.44 12.78 21.05
N SER A 369 13.77 13.93 20.99
CA SER A 369 12.78 14.31 22.02
C SER A 369 11.56 13.38 22.06
N LEU A 370 11.29 12.65 20.96
CA LEU A 370 10.27 11.60 20.90
C LEU A 370 10.80 10.23 21.41
N GLY A 371 12.07 10.15 21.82
CA GLY A 371 12.69 8.93 22.33
C GLY A 371 13.12 7.93 21.25
N LEU A 372 13.29 8.39 20.01
CA LEU A 372 13.74 7.54 18.91
C LEU A 372 15.25 7.61 18.73
N ASP A 373 15.79 6.48 18.27
CA ASP A 373 17.11 6.44 17.69
C ASP A 373 17.11 6.97 16.25
N LEU A 374 18.28 7.32 15.76
CA LEU A 374 18.47 7.89 14.44
C LEU A 374 19.39 7.02 13.59
N ILE A 375 18.98 6.83 12.35
CA ILE A 375 19.87 6.50 11.23
C ILE A 375 19.71 7.63 10.23
N CYS A 376 20.79 8.29 9.85
CA CYS A 376 20.78 9.38 8.89
C CYS A 376 21.61 9.01 7.68
N GLU A 377 20.96 8.76 6.54
CA GLU A 377 21.62 8.38 5.30
C GLU A 377 22.10 9.60 4.53
N HIS A 378 23.38 9.56 4.17
CA HIS A 378 24.03 10.57 3.37
C HIS A 378 23.93 10.24 1.88
N ALA A 379 23.26 11.11 1.13
CA ALA A 379 23.13 10.98 -0.30
C ALA A 379 24.51 11.11 -0.98
N PRO A 380 24.83 10.34 -2.04
CA PRO A 380 26.15 10.39 -2.68
C PRO A 380 26.61 11.78 -3.11
N GLN A 381 25.66 12.65 -3.45
CA GLN A 381 25.87 14.02 -3.90
C GLN A 381 25.93 15.06 -2.77
N SER A 382 25.62 14.68 -1.53
CA SER A 382 25.74 15.61 -0.41
C SER A 382 27.21 15.86 -0.07
N PRO A 383 27.56 16.99 0.57
CA PRO A 383 28.95 17.25 0.96
C PRO A 383 29.57 16.08 1.75
N THR A 384 28.80 15.51 2.68
CA THR A 384 29.22 14.38 3.51
C THR A 384 29.33 13.11 2.69
N GLY A 385 28.32 12.77 1.88
CA GLY A 385 28.35 11.58 1.04
C GLY A 385 29.50 11.60 0.04
N ALA A 386 29.76 12.75 -0.60
CA ALA A 386 30.85 12.94 -1.54
C ALA A 386 32.22 12.80 -0.85
N ALA A 387 32.40 13.41 0.32
CA ALA A 387 33.64 13.32 1.09
C ALA A 387 33.94 11.88 1.54
N VAL A 388 32.93 11.18 2.08
CA VAL A 388 33.05 9.77 2.48
C VAL A 388 33.38 8.90 1.27
N ARG A 389 32.73 9.12 0.14
CA ARG A 389 33.01 8.37 -1.10
C ARG A 389 34.43 8.59 -1.60
N ALA A 390 34.90 9.83 -1.60
CA ALA A 390 36.27 10.15 -1.97
C ALA A 390 37.28 9.46 -1.03
N ALA A 391 37.03 9.49 0.29
CA ALA A 391 37.88 8.85 1.29
C ALA A 391 37.94 7.32 1.11
N VAL A 392 36.79 6.68 0.87
CA VAL A 392 36.70 5.23 0.62
C VAL A 392 37.46 4.84 -0.65
N LEU A 393 37.31 5.59 -1.75
CA LEU A 393 37.99 5.29 -3.02
C LEU A 393 39.51 5.56 -2.99
N ALA A 394 39.95 6.51 -2.17
CA ALA A 394 41.36 6.83 -1.97
C ALA A 394 42.10 5.80 -1.10
N SER A 395 41.38 5.07 -0.26
CA SER A 395 41.97 4.13 0.70
C SER A 395 42.34 2.78 0.07
N SER A 396 43.61 2.41 0.18
CA SER A 396 44.12 1.09 -0.23
C SER A 396 43.50 -0.06 0.56
N ALA A 397 43.21 0.14 1.85
CA ALA A 397 42.53 -0.83 2.69
C ALA A 397 41.12 -1.15 2.18
N TRP A 398 40.40 -0.13 1.70
CA TRP A 398 39.09 -0.32 1.09
C TRP A 398 39.16 -1.02 -0.27
N ARG A 399 40.14 -0.69 -1.12
CA ARG A 399 40.41 -1.41 -2.38
C ARG A 399 40.62 -2.91 -2.16
N GLN A 400 41.42 -3.28 -1.16
CA GLN A 400 41.62 -4.69 -0.79
C GLN A 400 40.33 -5.38 -0.34
N ARG A 401 39.43 -4.67 0.36
CA ARG A 401 38.11 -5.23 0.73
C ARG A 401 37.22 -5.49 -0.49
N PHE A 402 37.22 -4.58 -1.46
CA PHE A 402 36.49 -4.74 -2.73
C PHE A 402 37.04 -5.90 -3.57
N GLU A 403 38.37 -6.03 -3.68
CA GLU A 403 39.01 -7.14 -4.41
C GLU A 403 38.67 -8.51 -3.80
N ARG A 404 38.53 -8.57 -2.47
CA ARG A 404 38.11 -9.77 -1.74
C ARG A 404 36.60 -10.03 -1.78
N SER A 405 35.85 -9.20 -2.50
CA SER A 405 34.40 -9.26 -2.61
C SER A 405 33.67 -9.26 -1.26
N LEU A 406 34.15 -8.47 -0.30
CA LEU A 406 33.52 -8.40 1.03
C LEU A 406 32.26 -7.52 0.99
N ASP A 407 31.09 -8.16 1.15
CA ASP A 407 29.82 -7.50 1.48
C ASP A 407 29.80 -7.22 2.99
N GLY A 408 29.38 -6.02 3.39
CA GLY A 408 29.20 -5.72 4.81
C GLY A 408 29.01 -4.25 5.16
N LEU A 409 28.98 -4.01 6.47
CA LEU A 409 29.01 -2.68 7.06
C LEU A 409 30.38 -2.41 7.69
N PHE A 410 30.94 -1.23 7.43
CA PHE A 410 32.23 -0.84 7.99
C PHE A 410 32.16 0.57 8.57
N ARG A 411 32.94 0.77 9.62
CA ARG A 411 33.21 2.09 10.18
C ARG A 411 34.19 2.84 9.27
N CYS A 412 33.92 4.11 8.98
CA CYS A 412 34.83 4.98 8.24
C CYS A 412 35.69 5.80 9.21
N ASP A 413 36.95 6.11 8.88
CA ASP A 413 37.74 7.06 9.70
C ASP A 413 37.24 8.51 9.56
N PHE A 414 36.21 8.73 8.75
CA PHE A 414 35.55 10.01 8.55
C PHE A 414 34.55 10.32 9.68
N GLN A 415 34.67 11.50 10.27
CA GLN A 415 33.67 12.04 11.19
C GLN A 415 32.87 13.14 10.50
N HIS A 416 31.55 13.04 10.57
CA HIS A 416 30.66 14.07 10.07
C HIS A 416 30.36 15.08 11.18
N VAL A 417 30.59 16.36 10.92
CA VAL A 417 30.23 17.44 11.85
C VAL A 417 29.07 18.22 11.25
N ALA A 418 27.84 17.88 11.64
CA ALA A 418 26.67 18.69 11.32
C ALA A 418 26.72 20.00 12.14
N GLN A 419 26.33 21.12 11.54
CA GLN A 419 26.36 22.43 12.20
C GLN A 419 25.55 22.39 13.51
N GLY A 420 26.20 22.73 14.63
CA GLY A 420 25.58 22.71 15.96
C GLY A 420 25.41 21.32 16.59
N SER A 421 26.06 20.27 16.06
CA SER A 421 26.07 18.91 16.63
C SER A 421 27.50 18.42 16.91
N PRO A 422 27.70 17.52 17.88
CA PRO A 422 28.99 16.86 18.07
C PRO A 422 29.37 16.02 16.83
N PRO A 423 30.67 15.75 16.60
CA PRO A 423 31.13 14.88 15.52
C PRO A 423 30.44 13.51 15.61
N ALA A 424 29.78 13.11 14.53
CA ALA A 424 29.13 11.81 14.41
C ALA A 424 30.02 10.85 13.62
N GLN A 425 30.14 9.63 14.13
CA GLN A 425 30.82 8.55 13.44
C GLN A 425 30.04 8.15 12.19
N VAL A 426 30.70 8.16 11.02
CA VAL A 426 30.09 7.69 9.76
C VAL A 426 30.41 6.21 9.53
N TYR A 427 29.40 5.50 9.05
CA TYR A 427 29.45 4.11 8.64
C TYR A 427 29.14 4.00 7.15
N VAL A 428 29.66 2.95 6.52
CA VAL A 428 29.47 2.68 5.10
C VAL A 428 29.03 1.24 4.92
N SER A 429 27.92 1.04 4.22
CA SER A 429 27.48 -0.28 3.74
C SER A 429 27.87 -0.45 2.29
N ILE A 430 28.48 -1.59 1.97
CA ILE A 430 28.96 -1.91 0.64
C ILE A 430 28.40 -3.25 0.21
N ARG A 431 27.78 -3.29 -0.97
CA ARG A 431 27.22 -4.53 -1.55
C ARG A 431 27.54 -4.66 -3.03
N PRO A 432 27.67 -5.89 -3.57
CA PRO A 432 27.78 -6.11 -5.01
C PRO A 432 26.54 -5.56 -5.74
N ALA A 433 26.74 -4.88 -6.86
CA ALA A 433 25.67 -4.28 -7.68
C ALA A 433 25.57 -4.89 -9.09
N GLY A 434 26.25 -6.01 -9.34
CA GLY A 434 26.38 -6.63 -10.67
C GLY A 434 27.49 -5.98 -11.53
N ASP A 435 27.90 -6.65 -12.61
CA ASP A 435 28.91 -6.15 -13.58
C ASP A 435 30.24 -5.69 -12.96
N GLY A 436 30.68 -6.32 -11.85
CA GLY A 436 31.88 -5.90 -11.11
C GLY A 436 31.75 -4.54 -10.40
N LYS A 437 30.53 -3.99 -10.29
CA LYS A 437 30.24 -2.73 -9.61
C LYS A 437 29.81 -2.98 -8.16
N TRP A 438 30.00 -1.96 -7.35
CA TRP A 438 29.64 -1.94 -5.93
C TRP A 438 28.66 -0.80 -5.66
N ALA A 439 27.60 -1.10 -4.91
CA ALA A 439 26.74 -0.11 -4.30
C ALA A 439 27.32 0.29 -2.94
N MET A 440 27.35 1.59 -2.66
CA MET A 440 27.85 2.15 -1.41
C MET A 440 26.80 3.07 -0.82
N ARG A 441 26.47 2.88 0.45
CA ARG A 441 25.59 3.75 1.25
C ARG A 441 26.37 4.27 2.44
N ALA A 442 26.31 5.56 2.71
CA ALA A 442 26.98 6.19 3.86
C ALA A 442 25.92 6.71 4.84
N PHE A 443 26.15 6.58 6.14
CA PHE A 443 25.21 7.07 7.14
C PHE A 443 25.89 7.35 8.48
N ASP A 444 25.28 8.22 9.26
CA ASP A 444 25.56 8.39 10.69
C ASP A 444 24.39 7.85 11.53
N THR A 445 24.65 7.47 12.78
CA THR A 445 23.61 6.88 13.65
C THR A 445 23.83 7.23 15.12
N SER A 446 22.72 7.31 15.87
CA SER A 446 22.74 7.44 17.34
C SER A 446 22.64 6.10 18.06
N LEU A 447 22.59 4.98 17.33
CA LEU A 447 22.44 3.67 17.94
C LEU A 447 23.59 3.38 18.91
N ALA A 448 23.40 2.36 19.76
CA ALA A 448 24.43 1.80 20.64
C ALA A 448 24.77 0.33 20.29
N ASP A 449 23.93 -0.26 19.46
CA ASP A 449 23.92 -1.63 18.96
C ASP A 449 22.93 -1.67 17.77
N TRP A 450 22.81 -2.80 17.08
CA TRP A 450 21.76 -3.00 16.06
C TRP A 450 20.66 -3.91 16.59
N PRO A 451 19.57 -3.35 17.12
CA PRO A 451 18.51 -4.10 17.77
C PRO A 451 17.61 -4.83 16.75
N THR A 452 17.89 -6.09 16.44
CA THR A 452 17.03 -6.91 15.57
C THR A 452 15.56 -6.86 16.03
N GLY A 453 14.65 -6.62 15.08
CA GLY A 453 13.23 -6.43 15.34
C GLY A 453 12.83 -5.02 15.79
N ALA A 454 13.74 -4.04 15.75
CA ALA A 454 13.37 -2.64 15.94
C ALA A 454 12.49 -2.13 14.80
N VAL A 455 11.56 -1.24 15.14
CA VAL A 455 10.63 -0.61 14.20
C VAL A 455 11.31 0.61 13.59
N VAL A 456 11.42 0.65 12.27
CA VAL A 456 12.11 1.72 11.55
C VAL A 456 11.13 2.54 10.72
N PHE A 457 10.91 3.78 11.14
CA PHE A 457 10.12 4.76 10.40
C PHE A 457 10.98 5.37 9.30
N ARG A 458 10.74 4.97 8.05
CA ARG A 458 11.54 5.36 6.90
C ARG A 458 11.04 6.67 6.29
N CYS A 459 11.65 7.78 6.67
CA CYS A 459 11.26 9.11 6.22
C CYS A 459 11.82 9.47 4.82
N ASN A 460 12.40 8.52 4.09
CA ASN A 460 13.01 8.78 2.78
C ASN A 460 12.06 8.61 1.60
N ALA A 461 10.94 7.91 1.77
CA ALA A 461 9.95 7.71 0.71
C ALA A 461 8.53 7.54 1.26
N ALA A 462 7.53 8.05 0.54
CA ALA A 462 6.14 8.12 1.00
C ALA A 462 5.56 6.78 1.47
N MET A 463 5.66 5.73 0.65
CA MET A 463 5.11 4.42 1.04
C MET A 463 5.97 3.70 2.08
N ALA A 464 7.28 3.90 2.07
CA ALA A 464 8.16 3.36 3.10
C ALA A 464 7.91 4.00 4.47
N PHE A 465 7.44 5.25 4.52
CA PHE A 465 7.06 5.90 5.76
C PHE A 465 5.75 5.36 6.32
N LEU A 466 4.77 5.07 5.44
CA LEU A 466 3.49 4.47 5.83
C LEU A 466 3.62 2.99 6.21
N HIS A 467 4.64 2.29 5.72
CA HIS A 467 4.92 0.89 6.04
C HIS A 467 6.31 0.78 6.71
N PRO A 468 6.36 0.81 8.05
CA PRO A 468 7.63 0.88 8.76
C PRO A 468 8.43 -0.39 8.48
N GLY A 469 9.73 -0.21 8.29
CA GLY A 469 10.66 -1.31 8.15
C GLY A 469 10.90 -2.00 9.48
N ILE A 470 11.36 -3.24 9.42
CA ILE A 470 11.77 -4.02 10.58
C ILE A 470 13.26 -4.31 10.45
N LEU A 471 14.04 -3.90 11.45
CA LEU A 471 15.49 -4.07 11.44
C LEU A 471 15.88 -5.55 11.49
N GLY A 472 16.73 -5.98 10.55
CA GLY A 472 17.19 -7.38 10.43
C GLY A 472 16.24 -8.30 9.65
N VAL A 473 15.11 -7.76 9.18
CA VAL A 473 14.08 -8.48 8.40
C VAL A 473 13.95 -7.83 7.03
N ASP A 474 13.69 -6.53 7.04
CA ASP A 474 13.61 -5.71 5.85
C ASP A 474 15.00 -5.15 5.51
N ASP A 475 15.23 -4.78 4.25
CA ASP A 475 16.50 -4.18 3.80
C ASP A 475 16.62 -2.70 4.23
N VAL A 476 16.76 -2.50 5.54
CA VAL A 476 16.79 -1.18 6.20
C VAL A 476 18.22 -0.81 6.66
N LEU A 477 19.21 -1.62 6.25
CA LEU A 477 20.64 -1.68 6.62
C LEU A 477 20.95 -2.82 7.64
N PRO A 478 22.16 -3.42 7.56
CA PRO A 478 22.32 -4.85 7.20
C PRO A 478 22.43 -5.90 8.33
N THR A 479 22.08 -7.13 7.93
CA THR A 479 22.74 -8.45 8.18
C THR A 479 23.63 -8.83 6.97
N PRO A 480 24.64 -9.74 7.07
CA PRO A 480 25.18 -10.43 8.23
C PRO A 480 26.51 -9.82 8.74
N MET A 481 26.63 -9.72 10.06
CA MET A 481 27.81 -9.35 10.86
C MET A 481 28.32 -7.90 10.73
N LEU A 482 27.97 -7.12 11.74
CA LEU A 482 28.61 -5.85 12.06
C LEU A 482 29.97 -6.12 12.71
N SER A 483 31.06 -5.95 11.98
CA SER A 483 32.37 -5.71 12.60
C SER A 483 32.48 -4.22 12.95
N GLY A 484 32.79 -3.88 14.20
CA GLY A 484 33.28 -2.52 14.55
C GLY A 484 32.46 -1.69 15.53
N TRP A 485 31.57 -2.29 16.32
CA TRP A 485 31.15 -1.74 17.61
C TRP A 485 32.13 -2.22 18.67
N THR A 486 32.46 -1.38 19.65
CA THR A 486 33.66 -1.45 20.51
C THR A 486 33.80 -2.67 21.44
N GLY A 487 33.12 -3.79 21.17
CA GLY A 487 33.12 -5.01 21.99
C GLY A 487 33.30 -6.34 21.25
N PHE A 488 33.58 -6.40 19.93
CA PHE A 488 33.86 -7.69 19.27
C PHE A 488 35.04 -7.60 18.27
N PRO A 489 35.91 -8.63 18.23
CA PRO A 489 37.21 -8.57 17.55
C PRO A 489 37.07 -8.55 16.03
N ASP A 490 38.08 -7.97 15.39
CA ASP A 490 38.39 -8.12 13.96
C ASP A 490 38.63 -9.61 13.64
N ALA A 491 37.58 -10.39 13.42
CA ALA A 491 37.71 -11.79 13.03
C ALA A 491 37.38 -11.97 11.55
N VAL A 492 38.40 -11.80 10.72
CA VAL A 492 38.53 -12.47 9.42
C VAL A 492 38.72 -13.96 9.72
N PRO A 493 37.87 -14.87 9.18
CA PRO A 493 38.29 -15.60 7.99
C PRO A 493 37.18 -16.00 7.01
N ARG A 494 37.48 -15.92 5.71
CA ARG A 494 37.57 -17.16 4.93
C ARG A 494 39.03 -17.34 4.52
N LEU A 495 39.73 -18.21 5.24
CA LEU A 495 40.99 -18.77 4.80
C LEU A 495 40.66 -20.14 4.18
N ALA A 496 41.12 -20.31 2.94
CA ALA A 496 40.99 -21.45 2.02
C ALA A 496 39.56 -21.80 1.57
#